data_AF-A0A9Q1EHF5-F1
#
_entry.id   AF-A0A9Q1EHF5-F1
#
_cell.length_a   1.000
_cell.length_b   1.000
_cell.length_c   1.000
_cell.angle_alpha   90.00
_cell.angle_beta   90.00
_cell.angle_gamma   90.00
#
_symmetry.space_group_name_H-M   'P 1'
#
loop_
_entity.id
_entity.type
_entity.pdbx_description
1 polymer ?
#
loop_
_entity_poly.entity_id
_entity_poly.type
_entity_poly.pdbx_seq_one_letter_code
_entity_poly.pdbx_strand_id
1 'polypeptide(L)'
;MILPGGLFCTVQRERLTRGGLGGGQERIAGGQQQQVSRGPETMGPPALRTPPSHRPPLPPVPFGVRGSSITMGLPLNPAADSARSARHALSLIATARPPAFITTIAREVHRHTALQANTQSQQNVHTTTLARAKAEILRVIEILIEKMPGDVVDLLVEVMDIIMYCMEGSLVKKKGLQECFPAICRFYMVSYCDRSHRIAVGARQGSVALYDVRTGKCQNIHGHKGPITAVSFAPDGRYLATYSNADSHISFWQMNTSLLGSIGMLNSAPQLRCMKTYQVPPVQPASPGSQNALKLARLIWTSNRNVILMAHDGKEHRFMV
;
A
#
# COMPACT_ATOMS: atom_id res chain seq x y z
N MET A 1 -16.55 19.20 39.01
CA MET A 1 -16.97 19.49 37.63
C MET A 1 -15.69 19.51 36.79
N ILE A 2 -15.33 18.36 36.20
CA ILE A 2 -14.00 18.11 35.60
C ILE A 2 -14.19 17.93 34.09
N LEU A 3 -13.48 18.76 33.31
CA LEU A 3 -13.39 18.76 31.84
C LEU A 3 -12.66 17.49 31.32
N PRO A 4 -12.99 16.93 30.15
CA PRO A 4 -12.16 15.92 29.52
C PRO A 4 -11.11 16.56 28.59
N GLY A 5 -9.84 16.24 28.84
CA GLY A 5 -8.70 16.64 28.02
C GLY A 5 -8.60 15.84 26.72
N GLY A 6 -8.44 16.55 25.60
CA GLY A 6 -8.01 15.98 24.32
C GLY A 6 -6.49 15.93 24.26
N LEU A 7 -5.92 14.72 24.17
CA LEU A 7 -4.50 14.51 23.92
C LEU A 7 -4.25 14.65 22.42
N PHE A 8 -3.66 15.77 22.00
CA PHE A 8 -3.16 15.98 20.64
C PHE A 8 -1.71 15.50 20.53
N CYS A 9 -1.41 14.76 19.46
CA CYS A 9 -0.08 14.25 19.15
C CYS A 9 0.61 15.22 18.19
N THR A 10 1.55 16.02 18.68
CA THR A 10 2.44 16.88 17.89
C THR A 10 3.65 16.07 17.41
N VAL A 11 3.82 15.96 16.09
CA VAL A 11 4.99 15.33 15.47
C VAL A 11 6.07 16.41 15.26
N GLN A 12 7.20 16.25 15.94
CA GLN A 12 8.41 17.06 15.76
C GLN A 12 9.37 16.28 14.85
N ARG A 13 9.75 16.86 13.71
CA ARG A 13 10.61 16.22 12.69
C ARG A 13 11.91 17.01 12.58
N GLU A 14 13.00 16.48 13.12
CA GLU A 14 14.36 17.05 12.93
C GLU A 14 14.96 16.62 11.59
N ARG A 15 15.62 17.57 10.94
CA ARG A 15 16.33 17.47 9.66
C ARG A 15 17.81 17.29 9.97
N LEU A 16 18.45 16.24 9.46
CA LEU A 16 19.91 16.21 9.32
C LEU A 16 20.30 16.06 7.86
N THR A 17 21.03 17.06 7.38
CA THR A 17 21.70 17.13 6.07
C THR A 17 23.13 16.60 6.18
N ARG A 18 23.56 15.74 5.25
CA ARG A 18 24.97 15.54 4.90
C ARG A 18 25.12 15.35 3.39
N GLY A 19 25.72 16.33 2.70
CA GLY A 19 26.43 16.16 1.43
C GLY A 19 27.82 15.57 1.70
N GLY A 20 28.40 14.72 0.85
CA GLY A 20 29.10 15.06 -0.41
C GLY A 20 30.56 15.43 -0.07
N LEU A 21 31.66 14.93 -0.63
CA LEU A 21 32.09 14.37 -1.93
C LEU A 21 33.32 13.47 -1.61
N GLY A 22 33.81 12.50 -2.39
CA GLY A 22 34.16 12.46 -3.80
C GLY A 22 35.40 11.57 -3.96
N GLY A 23 35.73 11.15 -5.19
CA GLY A 23 37.01 10.49 -5.53
C GLY A 23 36.85 9.21 -6.33
N GLY A 24 36.91 9.34 -7.67
CA GLY A 24 36.96 8.22 -8.60
C GLY A 24 38.37 7.68 -8.80
N GLN A 25 38.47 6.48 -9.37
CA GLN A 25 39.61 6.08 -10.19
C GLN A 25 39.23 4.94 -11.14
N GLU A 26 39.49 5.17 -12.43
CA GLU A 26 39.43 4.21 -13.53
C GLU A 26 40.41 3.05 -13.31
N ARG A 27 40.02 1.84 -13.76
CA ARG A 27 40.98 0.89 -14.33
C ARG A 27 40.39 0.16 -15.53
N ILE A 28 41.14 0.25 -16.61
CA ILE A 28 41.02 -0.42 -17.90
C ILE A 28 41.66 -1.81 -17.77
N ALA A 29 40.96 -2.86 -18.20
CA ALA A 29 41.47 -4.14 -18.72
C ALA A 29 40.24 -5.01 -19.04
N GLY A 30 40.15 -5.82 -20.09
CA GLY A 30 41.00 -6.17 -21.21
C GLY A 30 40.14 -7.19 -21.98
N GLY A 31 40.02 -7.02 -23.29
CA GLY A 31 39.14 -7.85 -24.11
C GLY A 31 39.65 -9.29 -24.25
N GLN A 32 38.72 -10.25 -24.22
CA GLN A 32 38.92 -11.55 -24.86
C GLN A 32 37.65 -11.92 -25.65
N GLN A 33 37.87 -12.10 -26.95
CA GLN A 33 36.94 -12.64 -27.93
C GLN A 33 36.64 -14.10 -27.59
N GLN A 34 35.37 -14.50 -27.60
CA GLN A 34 34.99 -15.90 -27.57
C GLN A 34 34.30 -16.28 -28.89
N GLN A 35 34.92 -17.26 -29.53
CA GLN A 35 34.73 -17.75 -30.88
C GLN A 35 33.52 -18.69 -30.91
N VAL A 36 32.52 -18.37 -31.72
CA VAL A 36 31.32 -19.19 -31.94
C VAL A 36 31.68 -20.33 -32.88
N SER A 37 31.60 -21.57 -32.39
CA SER A 37 31.80 -22.78 -33.19
C SER A 37 30.45 -23.38 -33.58
N ARG A 38 30.16 -23.41 -34.90
CA ARG A 38 28.99 -24.06 -35.49
C ARG A 38 29.24 -25.57 -35.62
N GLY A 39 28.27 -26.38 -35.19
CA GLY A 39 28.17 -27.82 -35.46
C GLY A 39 27.03 -28.14 -36.45
N PRO A 40 27.06 -29.29 -37.13
CA PRO A 40 26.42 -29.49 -38.43
C PRO A 40 24.94 -29.93 -38.37
N GLU A 41 24.14 -29.43 -39.31
CA GLU A 41 22.77 -29.88 -39.57
C GLU A 41 22.77 -31.15 -40.43
N THR A 42 22.08 -32.19 -39.98
CA THR A 42 21.84 -33.43 -40.72
C THR A 42 20.48 -33.40 -41.44
N MET A 43 20.52 -33.54 -42.77
CA MET A 43 19.39 -33.69 -43.68
C MET A 43 18.66 -35.04 -43.50
N GLY A 44 17.31 -35.00 -43.48
CA GLY A 44 16.43 -36.17 -43.63
C GLY A 44 15.65 -36.13 -44.96
N PRO A 45 15.21 -37.29 -45.51
CA PRO A 45 14.72 -37.45 -46.88
C PRO A 45 13.24 -37.07 -47.09
N PRO A 46 12.76 -36.91 -48.35
CA PRO A 46 11.51 -36.24 -48.67
C PRO A 46 10.31 -37.20 -48.64
N ALA A 47 9.17 -36.74 -48.11
CA ALA A 47 7.91 -37.48 -48.12
C ALA A 47 6.83 -36.75 -48.94
N LEU A 48 6.00 -37.57 -49.60
CA LEU A 48 5.14 -37.29 -50.74
C LEU A 48 4.02 -36.25 -50.51
N ARG A 49 3.70 -35.55 -51.61
CA ARG A 49 2.57 -34.63 -51.79
C ARG A 49 1.23 -35.35 -51.64
N THR A 50 0.32 -34.76 -50.88
CA THR A 50 -1.14 -34.99 -50.96
C THR A 50 -1.83 -33.73 -51.48
N PRO A 51 -2.91 -33.84 -52.27
CA PRO A 51 -3.57 -32.70 -52.92
C PRO A 51 -4.48 -31.94 -51.94
N PRO A 52 -4.70 -30.63 -52.14
CA PRO A 52 -5.55 -29.84 -51.25
C PRO A 52 -7.03 -30.09 -51.52
N SER A 53 -7.80 -30.28 -50.45
CA SER A 53 -9.26 -30.29 -50.43
C SER A 53 -9.84 -28.92 -50.81
N HIS A 54 -10.82 -28.92 -51.72
CA HIS A 54 -11.60 -27.77 -52.16
C HIS A 54 -12.16 -26.94 -50.99
N ARG A 55 -11.84 -25.64 -50.95
CA ARG A 55 -12.58 -24.61 -50.19
C ARG A 55 -13.66 -23.99 -51.10
N PRO A 56 -14.86 -23.69 -50.59
CA PRO A 56 -15.86 -22.93 -51.34
C PRO A 56 -15.43 -21.46 -51.53
N PRO A 57 -15.98 -20.75 -52.53
CA PRO A 57 -15.53 -19.41 -52.91
C PRO A 57 -15.90 -18.35 -51.86
N LEU A 58 -14.99 -17.38 -51.68
CA LEU A 58 -15.19 -16.18 -50.88
C LEU A 58 -16.21 -15.24 -51.55
N PRO A 59 -17.05 -14.52 -50.78
CA PRO A 59 -17.92 -13.49 -51.32
C PRO A 59 -17.11 -12.27 -51.82
N PRO A 60 -17.67 -11.48 -52.76
CA PRO A 60 -16.95 -10.39 -53.40
C PRO A 60 -16.62 -9.27 -52.41
N VAL A 61 -15.41 -8.75 -52.54
CA VAL A 61 -14.88 -7.61 -51.78
C VAL A 61 -15.61 -6.35 -52.23
N PRO A 62 -16.32 -5.61 -51.36
CA PRO A 62 -16.73 -4.25 -51.70
C PRO A 62 -15.48 -3.37 -51.61
N PHE A 63 -15.10 -2.77 -52.74
CA PHE A 63 -14.26 -1.57 -52.74
C PHE A 63 -15.02 -0.47 -51.98
N GLY A 64 -14.78 -0.40 -50.68
CA GLY A 64 -15.21 0.66 -49.80
C GLY A 64 -13.99 1.16 -49.05
N VAL A 65 -13.67 2.44 -49.29
CA VAL A 65 -12.61 3.22 -48.63
C VAL A 65 -12.44 2.76 -47.18
N ARG A 66 -11.22 2.31 -46.82
CA ARG A 66 -10.83 2.04 -45.43
C ARG A 66 -10.77 3.36 -44.66
N GLY A 67 -11.95 3.90 -44.34
CA GLY A 67 -12.12 4.72 -43.16
C GLY A 67 -11.89 3.80 -41.98
N SER A 68 -10.72 3.89 -41.37
CA SER A 68 -10.50 3.42 -40.02
C SER A 68 -11.69 3.89 -39.18
N SER A 69 -12.56 2.95 -38.79
CA SER A 69 -13.62 3.20 -37.82
C SER A 69 -12.96 3.42 -36.47
N ILE A 70 -12.35 4.60 -36.33
CA ILE A 70 -12.16 5.24 -35.04
C ILE A 70 -13.57 5.29 -34.49
N THR A 71 -13.83 4.57 -33.41
CA THR A 71 -15.03 4.80 -32.61
C THR A 71 -14.87 6.22 -32.03
N MET A 72 -15.13 7.22 -32.87
CA MET A 72 -15.29 8.61 -32.49
C MET A 72 -16.56 8.62 -31.65
N GLY A 73 -16.41 8.26 -30.37
CA GLY A 73 -17.36 8.68 -29.37
C GLY A 73 -17.60 10.18 -29.55
N LEU A 74 -18.84 10.61 -29.41
CA LEU A 74 -19.22 12.01 -29.62
C LEU A 74 -18.17 12.94 -28.98
N PRO A 75 -17.81 14.04 -29.63
CA PRO A 75 -16.87 15.01 -29.06
C PRO A 75 -17.34 15.35 -27.65
N LEU A 76 -16.42 15.25 -26.69
CA LEU A 76 -16.70 15.58 -25.30
C LEU A 76 -17.21 17.02 -25.26
N ASN A 77 -18.20 17.28 -24.42
CA ASN A 77 -18.54 18.66 -24.12
C ASN A 77 -17.33 19.37 -23.47
N PRO A 78 -17.21 20.70 -23.58
CA PRO A 78 -16.04 21.43 -23.08
C PRO A 78 -15.71 21.17 -21.60
N ALA A 79 -16.74 20.97 -20.76
CA ALA A 79 -16.56 20.66 -19.35
C ALA A 79 -15.96 19.27 -19.11
N ALA A 80 -16.40 18.26 -19.87
CA ALA A 80 -15.88 16.90 -19.80
C ALA A 80 -14.44 16.81 -20.31
N ASP A 81 -14.09 17.57 -21.35
CA ASP A 81 -12.72 17.66 -21.85
C ASP A 81 -11.79 18.37 -20.86
N SER A 82 -12.24 19.49 -20.30
CA SER A 82 -11.53 20.21 -19.23
C SER A 82 -11.29 19.32 -18.01
N ALA A 83 -12.32 18.57 -17.59
CA ALA A 83 -12.20 17.63 -16.47
C ALA A 83 -11.22 16.50 -16.78
N ARG A 84 -11.24 15.94 -18.00
CA ARG A 84 -10.28 14.91 -18.43
C ARG A 84 -8.85 15.45 -18.37
N SER A 85 -8.61 16.63 -18.93
CA SER A 85 -7.30 17.28 -18.93
C SER A 85 -6.80 17.58 -17.52
N ALA A 86 -7.69 18.08 -16.64
CA ALA A 86 -7.36 18.32 -15.24
C ALA A 86 -6.99 17.03 -14.49
N ARG A 87 -7.72 15.93 -14.69
CA ARG A 87 -7.40 14.62 -14.09
C ARG A 87 -6.04 14.09 -14.57
N HIS A 88 -5.76 14.25 -15.86
CA HIS A 88 -4.48 13.84 -16.43
C HIS A 88 -3.32 14.65 -15.84
N ALA A 89 -3.45 15.98 -15.81
CA ALA A 89 -2.46 16.87 -15.21
C ALA A 89 -2.23 16.55 -13.73
N LEU A 90 -3.28 16.28 -12.96
CA LEU A 90 -3.18 15.89 -11.55
C LEU A 90 -2.39 14.60 -11.37
N SER A 91 -2.63 13.59 -12.23
CA SER A 91 -1.84 12.35 -12.22
C SER A 91 -0.37 12.62 -12.52
N LEU A 92 -0.04 13.46 -13.51
CA LEU A 92 1.34 13.82 -13.82
C LEU A 92 2.04 14.52 -12.66
N ILE A 93 1.38 15.50 -12.03
CA ILE A 93 1.90 16.22 -10.87
C ILE A 93 2.17 15.26 -9.72
N ALA A 94 1.20 14.38 -9.41
CA ALA A 94 1.32 13.43 -8.33
C ALA A 94 2.46 12.43 -8.57
N THR A 95 2.59 11.88 -9.78
CA THR A 95 3.65 10.92 -10.10
C THR A 95 5.03 11.56 -10.19
N ALA A 96 5.12 12.86 -10.51
CA ALA A 96 6.40 13.56 -10.54
C ALA A 96 7.00 13.76 -9.14
N ARG A 97 6.15 13.94 -8.12
CA ARG A 97 6.58 14.13 -6.71
C ARG A 97 5.60 13.46 -5.74
N PRO A 98 5.58 12.11 -5.66
CA PRO A 98 4.63 11.39 -4.82
C PRO A 98 4.65 11.82 -3.35
N PRO A 99 5.84 12.00 -2.70
CA PRO A 99 5.87 12.42 -1.30
C PRO A 99 5.25 13.79 -1.05
N ALA A 100 5.45 14.75 -1.96
CA ALA A 100 4.88 16.08 -1.83
C ALA A 100 3.36 16.04 -1.98
N PHE A 101 2.85 15.26 -2.93
CA PHE A 101 1.41 15.09 -3.12
C PHE A 101 0.74 14.47 -1.89
N ILE A 102 1.25 13.32 -1.44
CA ILE A 102 0.70 12.57 -0.30
C ILE A 102 0.68 13.44 0.96
N THR A 103 1.81 14.03 1.34
CA THR A 103 1.90 14.86 2.56
C THR A 103 1.02 16.10 2.49
N THR A 104 0.79 16.67 1.30
CA THR A 104 -0.10 17.84 1.13
C THR A 104 -1.56 17.45 1.33
N ILE A 105 -2.03 16.35 0.71
CA ILE A 105 -3.41 15.88 0.89
C ILE A 105 -3.64 15.42 2.34
N ALA A 106 -2.69 14.69 2.93
CA ALA A 106 -2.80 14.26 4.33
C ALA A 106 -2.91 15.45 5.29
N ARG A 107 -2.10 16.50 5.10
CA ARG A 107 -2.20 17.73 5.90
C ARG A 107 -3.56 18.40 5.75
N GLU A 108 -4.11 18.44 4.55
CA GLU A 108 -5.43 19.02 4.30
C GLU A 108 -6.55 18.17 4.93
N VAL A 109 -6.43 16.85 4.90
CA VAL A 109 -7.32 15.91 5.62
C VAL A 109 -7.28 16.16 7.13
N HIS A 110 -6.09 16.28 7.71
CA HIS A 110 -5.94 16.57 9.15
C HIS A 110 -6.51 17.93 9.52
N ARG A 111 -6.23 18.97 8.71
CA ARG A 111 -6.77 20.32 8.90
C ARG A 111 -8.30 20.29 8.87
N HIS A 112 -8.88 19.61 7.90
CA HIS A 112 -10.33 19.50 7.75
C HIS A 112 -10.96 18.74 8.92
N THR A 113 -10.35 17.64 9.36
CA THR A 113 -10.81 16.85 10.50
C THR A 113 -10.77 17.65 11.81
N ALA A 114 -9.71 18.44 12.02
CA ALA A 114 -9.59 19.31 13.19
C ALA A 114 -10.65 20.42 13.20
N LEU A 115 -10.95 21.03 12.04
CA LEU A 115 -12.01 22.03 11.93
C LEU A 115 -13.40 21.44 12.24
N GLN A 116 -13.69 20.22 11.79
CA GLN A 116 -14.94 19.54 12.12
C GLN A 116 -15.06 19.27 13.63
N ALA A 117 -13.98 18.90 14.30
CA ALA A 117 -13.99 18.68 15.75
C ALA A 117 -14.28 19.96 16.55
N ASN A 118 -13.84 21.12 16.05
CA ASN A 118 -14.00 22.41 16.76
C ASN A 118 -15.30 23.15 16.44
N THR A 119 -16.05 22.76 15.41
CA THR A 119 -17.23 23.51 14.96
C THR A 119 -18.51 22.89 15.55
N GLN A 120 -19.21 23.61 16.44
CA GLN A 120 -20.53 23.22 16.97
C GLN A 120 -21.69 23.44 15.96
N SER A 121 -21.46 24.20 14.89
CA SER A 121 -22.44 24.48 13.84
C SER A 121 -22.17 23.65 12.57
N GLN A 122 -23.20 22.97 12.08
CA GLN A 122 -23.18 22.19 10.84
C GLN A 122 -22.87 23.08 9.63
N GLN A 123 -21.59 23.33 9.32
CA GLN A 123 -21.24 23.68 7.95
C GLN A 123 -21.55 22.48 7.07
N ASN A 124 -22.19 22.74 5.92
CA ASN A 124 -22.69 21.71 5.02
C ASN A 124 -21.51 20.93 4.42
N VAL A 125 -21.08 19.85 5.09
CA VAL A 125 -19.81 19.12 4.90
C VAL A 125 -19.58 18.71 3.43
N HIS A 126 -20.66 18.47 2.69
CA HIS A 126 -20.66 18.06 1.29
C HIS A 126 -20.26 19.16 0.30
N THR A 127 -20.19 20.43 0.72
CA THR A 127 -19.88 21.54 -0.19
C THR A 127 -18.38 21.83 -0.30
N THR A 128 -17.56 21.29 0.61
CA THR A 128 -16.12 21.58 0.60
C THR A 128 -15.42 20.92 -0.58
N THR A 129 -14.44 21.61 -1.15
CA THR A 129 -13.65 21.11 -2.29
C THR A 129 -13.02 19.75 -1.99
N LEU A 130 -12.51 19.56 -0.77
CA LEU A 130 -11.90 18.30 -0.34
C LEU A 130 -12.93 17.15 -0.31
N ALA A 131 -14.13 17.39 0.20
CA ALA A 131 -15.20 16.39 0.22
C ALA A 131 -15.66 16.00 -1.19
N ARG A 132 -15.74 16.98 -2.12
CA ARG A 132 -16.07 16.73 -3.53
C ARG A 132 -14.97 16.01 -4.30
N ALA A 133 -13.72 16.12 -3.85
CA ALA A 133 -12.56 15.53 -4.51
C ALA A 133 -12.26 14.08 -4.08
N LYS A 134 -12.99 13.49 -3.11
CA LYS A 134 -12.67 12.17 -2.53
C LYS A 134 -12.42 11.06 -3.56
N ALA A 135 -13.30 10.91 -4.55
CA ALA A 135 -13.17 9.88 -5.57
C ALA A 135 -11.89 10.07 -6.43
N GLU A 136 -11.58 11.32 -6.75
CA GLU A 136 -10.39 11.66 -7.54
C GLU A 136 -9.09 11.49 -6.73
N ILE A 137 -9.12 11.81 -5.43
CA ILE A 137 -8.01 11.56 -4.51
C ILE A 137 -7.73 10.07 -4.43
N LEU A 138 -8.75 9.22 -4.22
CA LEU A 138 -8.57 7.76 -4.17
C LEU A 138 -7.98 7.21 -5.47
N ARG A 139 -8.45 7.69 -6.63
CA ARG A 139 -7.88 7.32 -7.95
C ARG A 139 -6.40 7.67 -8.05
N VAL A 140 -6.00 8.86 -7.62
CA VAL A 140 -4.58 9.28 -7.67
C VAL A 140 -3.74 8.47 -6.68
N ILE A 141 -4.23 8.22 -5.46
CA ILE A 141 -3.55 7.37 -4.48
C ILE A 141 -3.34 5.96 -5.03
N GLU A 142 -4.34 5.37 -5.69
CA GLU A 142 -4.20 4.07 -6.35
C GLU A 142 -3.10 4.07 -7.42
N ILE A 143 -3.05 5.10 -8.27
CA ILE A 143 -1.97 5.27 -9.27
C ILE A 143 -0.60 5.36 -8.59
N LEU A 144 -0.48 6.09 -7.47
CA LEU A 144 0.78 6.18 -6.74
C LEU A 144 1.19 4.82 -6.17
N ILE A 145 0.26 4.05 -5.61
CA ILE A 145 0.56 2.72 -5.08
C ILE A 145 0.98 1.75 -6.19
N GLU A 146 0.45 1.89 -7.40
CA GLU A 146 0.82 1.05 -8.54
C GLU A 146 2.15 1.44 -9.16
N LYS A 147 2.38 2.74 -9.41
CA LYS A 147 3.53 3.21 -10.17
C LYS A 147 4.75 3.52 -9.30
N MET A 148 4.51 3.97 -8.06
CA MET A 148 5.56 4.48 -7.16
C MET A 148 5.49 3.83 -5.77
N PRO A 149 5.45 2.49 -5.65
CA PRO A 149 5.25 1.82 -4.37
C PRO A 149 6.38 2.09 -3.35
N GLY A 150 7.60 2.40 -3.81
CA GLY A 150 8.73 2.78 -2.96
C GLY A 150 8.54 4.15 -2.29
N ASP A 151 8.00 5.14 -2.99
CA ASP A 151 7.71 6.45 -2.37
C ASP A 151 6.49 6.36 -1.43
N VAL A 152 5.53 5.50 -1.77
CA VAL A 152 4.31 5.28 -0.98
C VAL A 152 4.62 4.59 0.35
N VAL A 153 5.53 3.61 0.38
CA VAL A 153 5.78 2.84 1.60
C VAL A 153 6.27 3.71 2.76
N ASP A 154 7.06 4.73 2.45
CA ASP A 154 7.63 5.64 3.44
C ASP A 154 6.58 6.56 4.07
N LEU A 155 5.38 6.63 3.46
CA LEU A 155 4.26 7.48 3.84
C LEU A 155 2.96 6.67 4.00
N LEU A 156 3.06 5.38 4.32
CA LEU A 156 1.92 4.49 4.30
C LEU A 156 0.83 4.85 5.34
N VAL A 157 1.23 5.48 6.44
CA VAL A 157 0.32 6.00 7.47
C VAL A 157 -0.46 7.19 6.91
N GLU A 158 0.21 8.15 6.29
CA GLU A 158 -0.43 9.29 5.63
C GLU A 158 -1.36 8.83 4.50
N VAL A 159 -0.95 7.83 3.72
CA VAL A 159 -1.79 7.22 2.69
C VAL A 159 -3.04 6.58 3.30
N MET A 160 -2.91 5.86 4.41
CA MET A 160 -4.06 5.28 5.11
C MET A 160 -4.99 6.37 5.69
N ASP A 161 -4.45 7.46 6.24
CA ASP A 161 -5.26 8.59 6.71
C ASP A 161 -6.11 9.18 5.58
N ILE A 162 -5.52 9.36 4.40
CA ILE A 162 -6.23 9.85 3.21
C ILE A 162 -7.33 8.85 2.79
N ILE A 163 -7.00 7.57 2.71
CA ILE A 163 -7.93 6.50 2.34
C ILE A 163 -9.13 6.49 3.32
N MET A 164 -8.86 6.49 4.62
CA MET A 164 -9.87 6.47 5.67
C MET A 164 -10.75 7.74 5.68
N TYR A 165 -10.22 8.90 5.29
CA TYR A 165 -11.02 10.11 5.10
C TYR A 165 -11.91 10.04 3.86
N CYS A 166 -11.37 9.54 2.74
CA CYS A 166 -12.08 9.50 1.47
C CYS A 166 -13.15 8.39 1.42
N MET A 167 -12.96 7.31 2.16
CA MET A 167 -13.89 6.18 2.20
C MET A 167 -14.93 6.33 3.31
N GLU A 168 -16.04 5.63 3.14
CA GLU A 168 -17.05 5.51 4.19
C GLU A 168 -16.71 4.30 5.09
N GLY A 169 -16.53 4.53 6.39
CA GLY A 169 -16.18 3.46 7.33
C GLY A 169 -17.23 2.33 7.39
N SER A 170 -18.51 2.65 7.16
CA SER A 170 -19.61 1.67 7.05
C SER A 170 -19.39 0.68 5.90
N LEU A 171 -18.90 1.17 4.76
CA LEU A 171 -18.59 0.37 3.58
C LEU A 171 -17.42 -0.58 3.85
N VAL A 172 -16.34 -0.06 4.45
CA VAL A 172 -15.17 -0.85 4.85
C VAL A 172 -15.56 -1.94 5.85
N LYS A 173 -16.46 -1.66 6.79
CA LYS A 173 -16.97 -2.70 7.72
C LYS A 173 -17.76 -3.80 7.02
N LYS A 174 -18.55 -3.45 5.99
CA LYS A 174 -19.45 -4.39 5.30
C LYS A 174 -18.70 -5.28 4.31
N LYS A 175 -17.76 -4.71 3.56
CA LYS A 175 -17.07 -5.36 2.44
C LYS A 175 -15.62 -5.72 2.73
N GLY A 176 -15.06 -5.16 3.81
CA GLY A 176 -13.63 -5.29 4.13
C GLY A 176 -12.75 -4.35 3.31
N LEU A 177 -11.53 -4.11 3.80
CA LEU A 177 -10.57 -3.23 3.14
C LEU A 177 -10.12 -3.78 1.77
N GLN A 178 -10.01 -5.11 1.64
CA GLN A 178 -9.57 -5.76 0.41
C GLN A 178 -10.53 -5.50 -0.76
N GLU A 179 -11.85 -5.53 -0.54
CA GLU A 179 -12.83 -5.24 -1.59
C GLU A 179 -12.93 -3.73 -1.86
N CYS A 180 -12.87 -2.91 -0.81
CA CYS A 180 -13.09 -1.48 -0.96
C CYS A 180 -11.87 -0.73 -1.52
N PHE A 181 -10.64 -1.18 -1.22
CA PHE A 181 -9.41 -0.56 -1.70
C PHE A 181 -8.27 -1.60 -1.80
N PRO A 182 -8.32 -2.55 -2.76
CA PRO A 182 -7.39 -3.68 -2.86
C PRO A 182 -5.93 -3.25 -3.01
N ALA A 183 -5.69 -2.05 -3.55
CA ALA A 183 -4.35 -1.56 -3.82
C ALA A 183 -3.49 -1.44 -2.55
N ILE A 184 -4.04 -1.01 -1.43
CA ILE A 184 -3.26 -0.81 -0.20
C ILE A 184 -2.90 -2.14 0.49
N CYS A 185 -3.67 -3.20 0.26
CA CYS A 185 -3.48 -4.50 0.88
C CYS A 185 -2.29 -5.29 0.29
N ARG A 186 -1.65 -4.78 -0.77
CA ARG A 186 -0.44 -5.40 -1.36
C ARG A 186 0.83 -5.20 -0.51
N PHE A 187 0.79 -4.29 0.46
CA PHE A 187 1.88 -4.07 1.41
C PHE A 187 1.70 -4.96 2.63
N TYR A 188 2.71 -5.76 2.98
CA TYR A 188 2.69 -6.58 4.20
C TYR A 188 2.64 -5.76 5.48
N MET A 189 2.87 -4.46 5.40
CA MET A 189 2.76 -3.49 6.48
C MET A 189 1.32 -3.12 6.82
N VAL A 190 0.34 -3.54 6.01
CA VAL A 190 -1.08 -3.22 6.19
C VAL A 190 -1.85 -4.49 6.47
N SER A 191 -2.61 -4.50 7.56
CA SER A 191 -3.48 -5.62 7.91
C SER A 191 -4.86 -5.10 8.33
N TYR A 192 -5.92 -5.72 7.79
CA TYR A 192 -7.30 -5.50 8.21
C TYR A 192 -7.80 -6.75 8.95
N CYS A 193 -8.53 -6.53 10.05
CA CYS A 193 -9.20 -7.60 10.78
C CYS A 193 -10.72 -7.43 10.67
N ASP A 194 -11.38 -8.32 9.91
CA ASP A 194 -12.84 -8.30 9.73
C ASP A 194 -13.59 -8.39 11.06
N ARG A 195 -13.10 -9.22 11.99
CA ARG A 195 -13.75 -9.44 13.29
C ARG A 195 -13.73 -8.20 14.19
N SER A 196 -12.63 -7.46 14.22
CA SER A 196 -12.49 -6.29 15.09
C SER A 196 -12.75 -4.95 14.37
N HIS A 197 -12.88 -4.98 13.04
CA HIS A 197 -12.91 -3.83 12.15
C HIS A 197 -11.78 -2.84 12.44
N ARG A 198 -10.57 -3.39 12.62
CA ARG A 198 -9.35 -2.60 12.81
C ARG A 198 -8.42 -2.73 11.63
N ILE A 199 -7.71 -1.66 11.34
CA ILE A 199 -6.60 -1.63 10.39
C ILE A 199 -5.34 -1.34 11.17
N ALA A 200 -4.27 -2.10 10.94
CA ALA A 200 -2.95 -1.83 11.47
C ALA A 200 -2.01 -1.49 10.29
N VAL A 201 -1.27 -0.41 10.44
CA VAL A 201 -0.28 0.06 9.46
C VAL A 201 1.07 0.22 10.15
N GLY A 202 2.08 -0.51 9.68
CA GLY A 202 3.46 -0.32 10.11
C GLY A 202 4.07 0.91 9.47
N ALA A 203 4.78 1.72 10.25
CA ALA A 203 5.46 2.93 9.78
C ALA A 203 6.97 2.72 9.64
N ARG A 204 7.58 3.59 8.85
CA ARG A 204 9.04 3.66 8.64
C ARG A 204 9.83 3.90 9.93
N GLN A 205 9.23 4.60 10.90
CA GLN A 205 9.87 4.94 12.18
C GLN A 205 9.59 3.90 13.29
N GLY A 206 9.12 2.70 12.95
CA GLY A 206 8.90 1.61 13.90
C GLY A 206 7.64 1.73 14.77
N SER A 207 6.77 2.68 14.43
CA SER A 207 5.45 2.82 15.04
C SER A 207 4.37 2.10 14.24
N VAL A 208 3.36 1.59 14.93
CA VAL A 208 2.14 1.00 14.37
C VAL A 208 1.01 2.01 14.52
N ALA A 209 0.41 2.42 13.40
CA ALA A 209 -0.85 3.15 13.40
C ALA A 209 -2.01 2.15 13.41
N LEU A 210 -2.83 2.20 14.45
CA LEU A 210 -3.97 1.33 14.68
C LEU A 210 -5.27 2.12 14.53
N TYR A 211 -6.01 1.86 13.47
CA TYR A 211 -7.27 2.50 13.14
C TYR A 211 -8.45 1.65 13.61
N ASP A 212 -9.42 2.26 14.27
CA ASP A 212 -10.73 1.67 14.53
C ASP A 212 -11.74 2.21 13.50
N VAL A 213 -12.10 1.38 12.53
CA VAL A 213 -12.99 1.77 11.41
C VAL A 213 -14.37 2.20 11.91
N ARG A 214 -14.82 1.74 13.09
CA ARG A 214 -16.13 2.10 13.65
C ARG A 214 -16.15 3.52 14.18
N THR A 215 -15.06 3.95 14.79
CA THR A 215 -14.98 5.24 15.48
C THR A 215 -14.20 6.29 14.72
N GLY A 216 -13.46 5.89 13.67
CA GLY A 216 -12.54 6.75 12.94
C GLY A 216 -11.30 7.15 13.73
N LYS A 217 -11.11 6.60 14.95
CA LYS A 217 -9.97 6.93 15.81
C LYS A 217 -8.72 6.16 15.36
N CYS A 218 -7.58 6.83 15.42
CA CYS A 218 -6.26 6.26 15.19
C CYS A 218 -5.43 6.36 16.48
N GLN A 219 -4.68 5.30 16.79
CA GLN A 219 -3.68 5.25 17.86
C GLN A 219 -2.32 4.92 17.28
N ASN A 220 -1.27 5.60 17.72
CA ASN A 220 0.11 5.27 17.37
C ASN A 220 0.79 4.56 18.53
N ILE A 221 1.37 3.39 18.26
CA ILE A 221 2.08 2.58 19.24
C ILE A 221 3.50 2.35 18.74
N HIS A 222 4.50 2.76 19.51
CA HIS A 222 5.89 2.50 19.18
C HIS A 222 6.25 1.05 19.56
N GLY A 223 6.80 0.28 18.63
CA GLY A 223 7.06 -1.15 18.85
C GLY A 223 8.41 -1.65 18.37
N HIS A 224 9.08 -0.88 17.52
CA HIS A 224 10.30 -1.24 16.81
C HIS A 224 11.18 0.00 16.69
N LYS A 225 12.51 -0.17 16.63
CA LYS A 225 13.46 0.95 16.48
C LYS A 225 13.64 1.35 15.01
N GLY A 226 13.32 0.45 14.10
CA GLY A 226 13.43 0.59 12.65
C GLY A 226 12.12 0.30 11.93
N PRO A 227 12.14 0.35 10.59
CA PRO A 227 10.93 0.20 9.77
C PRO A 227 10.20 -1.12 10.04
N ILE A 228 8.90 -1.02 10.29
CA ILE A 228 8.05 -2.20 10.31
C ILE A 228 7.85 -2.67 8.88
N THR A 229 8.19 -3.94 8.64
CA THR A 229 8.17 -4.56 7.31
C THR A 229 7.01 -5.52 7.12
N ALA A 230 6.44 -6.05 8.22
CA ALA A 230 5.22 -6.85 8.18
C ALA A 230 4.36 -6.65 9.42
N VAL A 231 3.05 -6.69 9.22
CA VAL A 231 2.00 -6.58 10.24
C VAL A 231 0.89 -7.57 9.90
N SER A 232 0.36 -8.28 10.90
CA SER A 232 -0.74 -9.23 10.66
C SER A 232 -1.57 -9.48 11.91
N PHE A 233 -2.88 -9.27 11.82
CA PHE A 233 -3.83 -9.66 12.86
C PHE A 233 -4.03 -11.17 12.91
N ALA A 234 -4.17 -11.72 14.11
CA ALA A 234 -4.67 -13.07 14.30
C ALA A 234 -6.12 -13.18 13.80
N PRO A 235 -6.58 -14.36 13.34
CA PRO A 235 -7.94 -14.55 12.83
C PRO A 235 -9.04 -14.22 13.85
N ASP A 236 -8.78 -14.44 15.13
CA ASP A 236 -9.69 -14.08 16.22
C ASP A 236 -9.64 -12.60 16.63
N GLY A 237 -8.75 -11.81 16.02
CA GLY A 237 -8.58 -10.38 16.28
C GLY A 237 -8.03 -10.03 17.67
N ARG A 238 -7.60 -11.01 18.47
CA ARG A 238 -7.07 -10.78 19.83
C ARG A 238 -5.60 -10.39 19.84
N TYR A 239 -4.86 -10.82 18.83
CA TYR A 239 -3.44 -10.57 18.72
C TYR A 239 -3.08 -9.84 17.43
N LEU A 240 -2.01 -9.06 17.50
CA LEU A 240 -1.33 -8.47 16.37
C LEU A 240 0.13 -8.91 16.41
N ALA A 241 0.68 -9.33 15.27
CA ALA A 241 2.10 -9.56 15.09
C ALA A 241 2.69 -8.41 14.26
N THR A 242 3.86 -7.89 14.67
CA THR A 242 4.60 -6.87 13.92
C THR A 242 6.07 -7.26 13.82
N TYR A 243 6.68 -7.04 12.65
CA TYR A 243 8.03 -7.48 12.36
C TYR A 243 8.85 -6.37 11.73
N SER A 244 10.05 -6.15 12.27
CA SER A 244 11.07 -5.25 11.74
C SER A 244 12.29 -6.07 11.35
N ASN A 245 12.59 -6.15 10.05
CA ASN A 245 13.78 -6.83 9.56
C ASN A 245 15.07 -6.10 10.00
N ALA A 246 15.05 -4.76 9.97
CA ALA A 246 16.19 -3.94 10.39
C ALA A 246 16.50 -4.12 11.87
N ASP A 247 15.48 -4.24 12.71
CA ASP A 247 15.69 -4.51 14.13
C ASP A 247 15.94 -5.98 14.43
N SER A 248 15.67 -6.89 13.47
CA SER A 248 15.75 -8.33 13.66
C SER A 248 14.82 -8.84 14.76
N HIS A 249 13.61 -8.26 14.89
CA HIS A 249 12.65 -8.62 15.93
C HIS A 249 11.22 -8.76 15.39
N ILE A 250 10.50 -9.75 15.94
CA ILE A 250 9.05 -9.87 15.85
C ILE A 250 8.45 -9.60 17.23
N SER A 251 7.44 -8.74 17.28
CA SER A 251 6.72 -8.37 18.51
C SER A 251 5.25 -8.80 18.41
N PHE A 252 4.74 -9.35 19.50
CA PHE A 252 3.37 -9.81 19.65
C PHE A 252 2.62 -8.91 20.61
N TRP A 253 1.42 -8.53 20.20
CA TRP A 253 0.62 -7.57 20.93
C TRP A 253 -0.75 -8.13 21.23
N GLN A 254 -1.23 -7.91 22.45
CA GLN A 254 -2.58 -8.26 22.86
C GLN A 254 -3.49 -7.04 22.77
N MET A 255 -4.67 -7.25 22.20
CA MET A 255 -5.78 -6.30 22.27
C MET A 255 -6.48 -6.47 23.63
N ASN A 256 -6.25 -5.55 24.56
CA ASN A 256 -7.05 -5.52 25.78
C ASN A 256 -8.36 -4.79 25.53
N THR A 257 -9.45 -5.54 25.38
CA THR A 257 -10.79 -5.00 25.61
C THR A 257 -11.01 -4.98 27.11
N SER A 258 -10.82 -3.84 27.74
CA SER A 258 -11.24 -3.65 29.13
C SER A 258 -12.75 -3.92 29.20
N LEU A 259 -13.15 -4.89 30.02
CA LEU A 259 -14.57 -5.22 30.27
C LEU A 259 -15.33 -4.00 30.82
N LEU A 260 -14.64 -3.15 31.59
CA LEU A 260 -15.14 -1.87 32.10
C LEU A 260 -15.21 -0.78 31.00
N GLY A 261 -14.33 -0.84 30.00
CA GLY A 261 -14.39 0.03 28.82
C GLY A 261 -15.57 -0.33 27.90
N SER A 262 -15.93 -1.61 27.78
CA SER A 262 -17.14 -2.05 27.06
C SER A 262 -18.44 -1.71 27.79
N ILE A 263 -18.41 -1.49 29.10
CA ILE A 263 -19.58 -1.09 29.93
C ILE A 263 -19.60 0.44 30.15
N GLY A 264 -18.69 1.21 29.55
CA GLY A 264 -18.67 2.67 29.65
C GLY A 264 -18.26 3.22 31.02
N MET A 265 -17.80 2.36 31.94
CA MET A 265 -17.40 2.73 33.30
C MET A 265 -16.02 3.37 33.35
N LEU A 266 -15.21 3.19 32.30
CA LEU A 266 -13.90 3.82 32.14
C LEU A 266 -13.70 4.25 30.68
N ASN A 267 -13.29 5.49 30.46
CA ASN A 267 -12.81 6.01 29.17
C ASN A 267 -11.41 5.44 28.79
N SER A 268 -11.15 4.17 29.11
CA SER A 268 -9.90 3.51 28.74
C SER A 268 -10.02 3.07 27.30
N ALA A 269 -9.40 3.83 26.39
CA ALA A 269 -9.24 3.41 25.02
C ALA A 269 -8.60 2.00 24.98
N PRO A 270 -8.99 1.12 24.05
CA PRO A 270 -8.38 -0.20 23.92
C PRO A 270 -6.86 -0.01 23.85
N GLN A 271 -6.14 -0.66 24.75
CA GLN A 271 -4.68 -0.61 24.80
C GLN A 271 -4.12 -1.83 24.11
N LEU A 272 -3.27 -1.59 23.12
CA LEU A 272 -2.43 -2.60 22.52
C LEU A 272 -1.20 -2.79 23.42
N ARG A 273 -1.07 -3.96 24.07
CA ARG A 273 0.04 -4.26 24.98
C ARG A 273 1.01 -5.23 24.34
N CYS A 274 2.30 -4.89 24.31
CA CYS A 274 3.33 -5.85 23.89
C CYS A 274 3.42 -6.98 24.93
N MET A 275 3.28 -8.22 24.47
CA MET A 275 3.37 -9.42 25.30
C MET A 275 4.77 -10.05 25.25
N LYS A 276 5.27 -10.22 24.03
CA LYS A 276 6.50 -10.96 23.74
C LYS A 276 7.18 -10.37 22.53
N THR A 277 8.50 -10.37 22.56
CA THR A 277 9.35 -10.00 21.44
C THR A 277 10.39 -11.09 21.28
N TYR A 278 10.57 -11.57 20.05
CA TYR A 278 11.57 -12.58 19.72
C TYR A 278 12.55 -12.01 18.71
N GLN A 279 13.82 -12.34 18.89
CA GLN A 279 14.83 -12.06 17.88
C GLN A 279 14.65 -13.03 16.70
N VAL A 280 14.82 -12.53 15.49
CA VAL A 280 14.72 -13.28 14.25
C VAL A 280 15.99 -13.01 13.44
N PRO A 281 16.65 -14.04 12.87
CA PRO A 281 17.74 -13.82 11.95
C PRO A 281 17.35 -12.82 10.84
N PRO A 282 18.23 -11.87 10.48
CA PRO A 282 17.94 -10.92 9.41
C PRO A 282 17.57 -11.64 8.12
N VAL A 283 16.42 -11.29 7.55
CA VAL A 283 16.00 -11.77 6.24
C VAL A 283 16.74 -10.95 5.18
N GLN A 284 17.58 -11.63 4.41
CA GLN A 284 18.31 -11.00 3.31
C GLN A 284 17.35 -10.71 2.14
N PRO A 285 17.56 -9.62 1.36
CA PRO A 285 16.83 -9.39 0.13
C PRO A 285 17.28 -10.36 -0.98
N ALA A 286 16.42 -10.58 -1.98
CA ALA A 286 16.69 -11.44 -3.14
C ALA A 286 17.92 -10.99 -3.95
N SER A 287 18.23 -9.69 -3.94
CA SER A 287 19.38 -9.12 -4.62
C SER A 287 19.92 -7.91 -3.86
N PRO A 288 21.25 -7.79 -3.71
CA PRO A 288 21.87 -6.58 -3.13
C PRO A 288 21.47 -5.34 -3.94
N GLY A 289 20.95 -4.31 -3.27
CA GLY A 289 20.48 -3.07 -3.92
C GLY A 289 19.06 -3.13 -4.51
N SER A 290 18.33 -4.24 -4.37
CA SER A 290 16.92 -4.30 -4.77
C SER A 290 16.05 -3.41 -3.88
N GLN A 291 15.29 -2.51 -4.51
CA GLN A 291 14.27 -1.69 -3.86
C GLN A 291 13.06 -2.51 -3.34
N ASN A 292 13.03 -3.84 -3.57
CA ASN A 292 11.96 -4.73 -3.10
C ASN A 292 12.07 -5.10 -1.60
N ALA A 293 12.55 -4.18 -0.76
CA ALA A 293 12.43 -4.28 0.70
C ALA A 293 10.95 -4.35 1.16
N LEU A 294 10.03 -3.95 0.29
CA LEU A 294 8.57 -3.93 0.49
C LEU A 294 7.94 -5.30 0.73
N LYS A 295 8.61 -6.39 0.31
CA LYS A 295 8.06 -7.76 0.37
C LYS A 295 9.10 -8.77 0.89
N LEU A 296 9.92 -8.36 1.86
CA LEU A 296 10.97 -9.21 2.43
C LEU A 296 10.43 -10.45 3.14
N ALA A 297 9.39 -10.26 3.96
CA ALA A 297 8.74 -11.33 4.69
C ALA A 297 7.28 -10.98 4.93
N ARG A 298 6.44 -12.01 5.05
CA ARG A 298 5.03 -11.86 5.44
C ARG A 298 4.73 -12.69 6.67
N LEU A 299 3.76 -12.22 7.45
CA LEU A 299 3.27 -12.89 8.65
C LEU A 299 1.99 -13.67 8.33
N ILE A 300 2.00 -14.97 8.59
CA ILE A 300 0.90 -15.89 8.30
C ILE A 300 0.48 -16.57 9.59
N TRP A 301 -0.74 -16.33 10.04
CA TRP A 301 -1.31 -17.05 11.17
C TRP A 301 -1.81 -18.42 10.73
N THR A 302 -1.32 -19.48 11.37
CA THR A 302 -1.80 -20.86 11.15
C THR A 302 -2.81 -21.30 12.21
N SER A 303 -2.90 -20.55 13.31
CA SER A 303 -3.93 -20.66 14.33
C SER A 303 -4.12 -19.30 15.02
N ASN A 304 -4.97 -19.23 16.04
CA ASN A 304 -5.13 -18.01 16.84
C ASN A 304 -3.90 -17.67 17.71
N ARG A 305 -2.90 -18.55 17.79
CA ARG A 305 -1.68 -18.34 18.60
C ARG A 305 -0.38 -18.62 17.85
N ASN A 306 -0.44 -19.31 16.71
CA ASN A 306 0.73 -19.67 15.94
C ASN A 306 0.86 -18.77 14.73
N VAL A 307 2.04 -18.19 14.55
CA VAL A 307 2.37 -17.39 13.38
C VAL A 307 3.64 -17.92 12.72
N ILE A 308 3.69 -17.79 11.40
CA ILE A 308 4.86 -18.05 10.58
C ILE A 308 5.30 -16.73 9.98
N LEU A 309 6.56 -16.36 10.23
CA LEU A 309 7.25 -15.38 9.41
C LEU A 309 7.85 -16.10 8.21
N MET A 310 7.28 -15.88 7.05
CA MET A 310 7.72 -16.46 5.79
C MET A 310 8.56 -15.44 5.03
N ALA A 311 9.85 -15.69 4.93
CA ALA A 311 10.79 -14.89 4.15
C ALA A 311 10.57 -15.12 2.65
N HIS A 312 11.01 -14.16 1.83
CA HIS A 312 10.89 -14.24 0.37
C HIS A 312 11.68 -15.41 -0.25
N ASP A 313 12.73 -15.88 0.43
CA ASP A 313 13.56 -17.03 0.03
C ASP A 313 12.90 -18.38 0.40
N GLY A 314 11.69 -18.36 0.96
CA GLY A 314 10.94 -19.53 1.38
C GLY A 314 11.28 -20.00 2.81
N LYS A 315 12.24 -19.38 3.50
CA LYS A 315 12.52 -19.76 4.90
C LYS A 315 11.37 -19.37 5.81
N GLU A 316 11.05 -20.29 6.72
CA GLU A 316 9.98 -20.11 7.69
C GLU A 316 10.55 -20.03 9.11
N HIS A 317 10.10 -19.03 9.86
CA HIS A 317 10.33 -18.94 11.30
C HIS A 317 8.99 -19.01 12.00
N ARG A 318 8.83 -19.97 12.91
CA ARG A 318 7.55 -20.27 13.58
C ARG A 318 7.58 -19.74 15.00
N PHE A 319 6.51 -19.07 15.40
CA PHE A 319 6.38 -18.47 16.72
C PHE A 319 5.01 -18.80 17.31
N MET A 320 4.97 -18.79 18.64
CA MET A 320 3.73 -18.90 19.42
C MET A 320 3.61 -17.71 20.36
N VAL A 321 2.41 -17.12 20.40
CA VAL A 321 2.04 -16.03 21.32
C VAL A 321 1.79 -16.56 22.72
#